data_AF-T0LJV9-F1
#
_entry.id   AF-T0LJV9-F1
#
_cell.length_a   1.000
_cell.length_b   1.000
_cell.length_c   1.000
_cell.angle_alpha   90.00
_cell.angle_beta   90.00
_cell.angle_gamma   90.00
#
_symmetry.space_group_name_H-M   'P 1'
#
loop_
_entity.id
_entity.type
_entity.pdbx_description
1 polymer ?
#
loop_
_entity_poly.entity_id
_entity_poly.type
_entity_poly.pdbx_seq_one_letter_code
_entity_poly.pdbx_strand_id
1 'polypeptide(L)'
;MNARMQRGTGKFISGLVRVSFPAALLTTGIVFTFGYATGVIFTIGDTRQLIPVFAGIIIGSILFSIAGFVIKSNKLNLLTLTLLSGLFLAVAYVIIFLNSLVIDGTNFLIIAFLMSSPAMPVAQLMKLSSKSYSILSKVGFGTLQAVLTILFVFVFSFEYELHGQVNLYFGPLIFLLLSIIYLAVVKSM
;
A
#
# COMPACT_ATOMS: atom_id res chain seq x y z
N MET A 1 14.60 38.90 2.46
CA MET A 1 14.62 37.71 1.58
C MET A 1 13.91 36.47 2.17
N ASN A 2 13.37 36.49 3.40
CA ASN A 2 12.92 35.25 4.08
C ASN A 2 11.40 34.95 4.04
N ALA A 3 10.53 35.92 3.73
CA ALA A 3 9.07 35.71 3.79
C ALA A 3 8.47 34.97 2.56
N ARG A 4 9.10 35.07 1.37
CA ARG A 4 8.65 34.34 0.17
C ARG A 4 9.06 32.87 0.19
N MET A 5 10.18 32.53 0.83
CA MET A 5 10.64 31.14 0.97
C MET A 5 9.75 30.34 1.95
N GLN A 6 9.37 30.93 3.09
CA GLN A 6 8.49 30.26 4.07
C GLN A 6 7.06 30.00 3.55
N ARG A 7 6.53 30.86 2.67
CA ARG A 7 5.20 30.64 2.06
C ARG A 7 5.20 29.49 1.02
N GLY A 8 6.34 29.25 0.36
CA GLY A 8 6.50 28.17 -0.62
C GLY A 8 6.58 26.79 0.04
N THR A 9 7.34 26.67 1.12
CA THR A 9 7.50 25.39 1.85
C THR A 9 6.21 24.95 2.53
N GLY A 10 5.47 25.87 3.18
CA GLY A 10 4.20 25.52 3.83
C GLY A 10 3.13 25.00 2.86
N LYS A 11 2.96 25.64 1.70
CA LYS A 11 2.03 25.18 0.65
C LYS A 11 2.46 23.84 0.04
N PHE A 12 3.75 23.66 -0.21
CA PHE A 12 4.28 22.41 -0.76
C PHE A 12 4.09 21.23 0.20
N ILE A 13 4.39 21.42 1.49
CA ILE A 13 4.17 20.40 2.53
C ILE A 13 2.68 20.07 2.65
N SER A 14 1.80 21.08 2.66
CA SER A 14 0.35 20.84 2.73
C SER A 14 -0.20 20.07 1.52
N GLY A 15 0.29 20.35 0.31
CA GLY A 15 -0.12 19.65 -0.91
C GLY A 15 0.39 18.21 -0.97
N LEU A 16 1.63 17.98 -0.52
CA LEU A 16 2.21 16.65 -0.48
C LEU A 16 1.46 15.75 0.52
N VAL A 17 1.13 16.26 1.70
CA VAL A 17 0.34 15.52 2.71
C VAL A 17 -1.08 15.23 2.19
N ARG A 18 -1.73 16.21 1.55
CA ARG A 18 -3.10 16.09 1.03
C ARG A 18 -3.27 15.02 -0.06
N VAL A 19 -2.21 14.74 -0.83
CA VAL A 19 -2.23 13.73 -1.92
C VAL A 19 -1.59 12.41 -1.51
N SER A 20 -0.58 12.42 -0.62
CA SER A 20 0.17 11.21 -0.23
C SER A 20 -0.58 10.32 0.75
N PHE A 21 -1.24 10.90 1.76
CA PHE A 21 -1.98 10.14 2.75
C PHE A 21 -3.13 9.30 2.15
N PRO A 22 -3.95 9.84 1.24
CA PRO A 22 -5.05 9.09 0.63
C PRO A 22 -4.58 8.02 -0.34
N ALA A 23 -3.53 8.32 -1.09
CA ALA A 23 -2.89 7.38 -1.99
C ALA A 23 -2.33 6.19 -1.18
N ALA A 24 -1.74 6.47 -0.01
CA ALA A 24 -1.23 5.43 0.88
C ALA A 24 -2.39 4.60 1.45
N LEU A 25 -3.49 5.23 1.90
CA LEU A 25 -4.69 4.52 2.35
C LEU A 25 -5.30 3.62 1.28
N LEU A 26 -5.45 4.12 0.04
CA LEU A 26 -5.95 3.32 -1.08
C LEU A 26 -5.07 2.10 -1.30
N THR A 27 -3.74 2.30 -1.28
CA THR A 27 -2.77 1.22 -1.51
C THR A 27 -2.86 0.19 -0.39
N THR A 28 -2.86 0.62 0.87
CA THR A 28 -3.07 -0.22 2.05
C THR A 28 -4.38 -1.01 1.96
N GLY A 29 -5.47 -0.37 1.55
CA GLY A 29 -6.77 -1.02 1.36
C GLY A 29 -6.73 -2.13 0.31
N ILE A 30 -6.04 -1.92 -0.82
CA ILE A 30 -5.84 -2.96 -1.85
C ILE A 30 -5.00 -4.12 -1.30
N VAL A 31 -3.88 -3.83 -0.65
CA VAL A 31 -3.00 -4.85 -0.04
C VAL A 31 -3.79 -5.69 0.95
N PHE A 32 -4.58 -5.03 1.81
CA PHE A 32 -5.37 -5.68 2.83
C PHE A 32 -6.50 -6.53 2.24
N THR A 33 -7.23 -6.00 1.24
CA THR A 33 -8.29 -6.74 0.54
C THR A 33 -7.73 -8.00 -0.13
N PHE A 34 -6.57 -7.90 -0.77
CA PHE A 34 -5.91 -9.05 -1.37
C PHE A 34 -5.45 -10.08 -0.32
N GLY A 35 -4.78 -9.61 0.74
CA GLY A 35 -4.34 -10.49 1.83
C GLY A 35 -5.49 -11.21 2.50
N TYR A 36 -6.65 -10.57 2.54
CA TYR A 36 -7.88 -11.15 3.06
C TYR A 36 -8.45 -12.20 2.10
N ALA A 37 -8.65 -11.82 0.83
CA ALA A 37 -9.21 -12.72 -0.19
C ALA A 37 -8.37 -13.98 -0.39
N THR A 38 -7.06 -13.91 -0.12
CA THR A 38 -6.13 -15.03 -0.24
C THR A 38 -5.88 -15.79 1.06
N GLY A 39 -6.47 -15.35 2.17
CA GLY A 39 -6.32 -15.96 3.48
C GLY A 39 -4.96 -15.76 4.16
N VAL A 40 -4.04 -15.02 3.53
CA VAL A 40 -2.71 -14.68 4.07
C VAL A 40 -2.81 -13.88 5.35
N ILE A 41 -3.86 -13.06 5.52
CA ILE A 41 -4.05 -12.31 6.76
C ILE A 41 -4.38 -13.26 7.93
N PHE A 42 -4.97 -14.42 7.69
CA PHE A 42 -5.30 -15.38 8.74
C PHE A 42 -4.11 -16.18 9.23
N THR A 43 -3.09 -16.35 8.38
CA THR A 43 -1.85 -16.99 8.79
C THR A 43 -1.01 -16.12 9.74
N ILE A 44 -1.31 -14.80 9.81
CA ILE A 44 -0.61 -13.84 10.69
C ILE A 44 -0.87 -14.09 12.19
N GLY A 45 -1.75 -15.04 12.56
CA GLY A 45 -1.93 -15.48 13.96
C GLY A 45 -0.68 -16.10 14.61
N ASP A 46 0.35 -16.48 13.84
CA ASP A 46 1.65 -16.88 14.39
C ASP A 46 2.61 -15.68 14.42
N THR A 47 3.00 -15.25 15.62
CA THR A 47 3.90 -14.09 15.82
C THR A 47 5.26 -14.25 15.14
N ARG A 48 5.70 -15.48 14.86
CA ARG A 48 6.95 -15.76 14.13
C ARG A 48 6.86 -15.39 12.65
N GLN A 49 5.65 -15.30 12.10
CA GLN A 49 5.39 -14.95 10.70
C GLN A 49 5.24 -13.44 10.50
N LEU A 50 5.05 -12.66 11.57
CA LEU A 50 4.93 -11.19 11.50
C LEU A 50 6.19 -10.53 10.93
N ILE A 51 7.37 -10.98 11.36
CA ILE A 51 8.65 -10.40 10.93
C ILE A 51 8.83 -10.48 9.41
N PRO A 52 8.75 -11.66 8.76
CA PRO A 52 8.89 -11.73 7.31
C PRO A 52 7.80 -10.96 6.56
N VAL A 53 6.56 -10.95 7.06
CA VAL A 53 5.46 -10.15 6.47
C VAL A 53 5.77 -8.66 6.51
N PHE A 54 6.18 -8.13 7.67
CA PHE A 54 6.53 -6.72 7.80
C PHE A 54 7.74 -6.34 6.96
N ALA A 55 8.77 -7.18 6.92
CA ALA A 55 9.93 -6.97 6.05
C ALA A 55 9.52 -6.89 4.57
N GLY A 56 8.68 -7.83 4.11
CA GLY A 56 8.15 -7.83 2.75
C GLY A 56 7.36 -6.56 2.43
N ILE A 57 6.45 -6.15 3.33
CA ILE A 57 5.66 -4.92 3.17
C ILE A 57 6.55 -3.69 3.08
N ILE A 58 7.54 -3.55 3.98
CA ILE A 58 8.44 -2.39 4.01
C ILE A 58 9.26 -2.32 2.73
N ILE A 59 9.93 -3.41 2.37
CA ILE A 59 10.80 -3.47 1.19
C ILE A 59 9.96 -3.23 -0.08
N GLY A 60 8.83 -3.92 -0.18
CA GLY A 60 7.91 -3.81 -1.32
C GLY A 60 7.36 -2.40 -1.49
N SER A 61 6.80 -1.82 -0.43
CA SER A 61 6.22 -0.47 -0.46
C SER A 61 7.23 0.57 -0.92
N ILE A 62 8.48 0.50 -0.43
CA ILE A 62 9.54 1.44 -0.82
C ILE A 62 9.98 1.21 -2.28
N LEU A 63 10.33 -0.02 -2.66
CA LEU A 63 10.84 -0.32 -4.00
C LEU A 63 9.80 -0.06 -5.09
N PHE A 64 8.56 -0.48 -4.87
CA PHE A 64 7.47 -0.26 -5.82
C PHE A 64 7.06 1.21 -5.91
N SER A 65 7.08 1.96 -4.81
CA SER A 65 6.89 3.41 -4.85
C SER A 65 7.96 4.10 -5.69
N ILE A 66 9.24 3.77 -5.46
CA ILE A 66 10.36 4.31 -6.25
C ILE A 66 10.18 3.97 -7.74
N ALA A 67 9.86 2.72 -8.07
CA ALA A 67 9.63 2.29 -9.45
C ALA A 67 8.52 3.12 -10.12
N GLY A 68 7.39 3.31 -9.45
CA GLY A 68 6.29 4.15 -9.94
C GLY A 68 6.72 5.59 -10.22
N PHE A 69 7.55 6.19 -9.37
CA PHE A 69 8.04 7.55 -9.56
C PHE A 69 9.18 7.69 -10.59
N VAL A 70 9.97 6.64 -10.83
CA VAL A 70 11.10 6.69 -11.78
C VAL A 70 10.61 6.54 -13.22
N ILE A 71 9.60 5.71 -13.45
CA ILE A 71 9.09 5.42 -14.79
C ILE A 71 8.49 6.69 -15.42
N LYS A 72 8.77 6.89 -16.72
CA LYS A 72 8.36 8.10 -17.46
C LYS A 72 6.84 8.29 -17.36
N SER A 73 6.39 9.53 -17.18
CA SER A 73 4.97 9.82 -16.92
C SER A 73 4.17 9.98 -18.20
N ASN A 74 3.64 8.86 -18.72
CA ASN A 74 2.63 8.84 -19.78
C ASN A 74 1.45 7.96 -19.34
N LYS A 75 0.23 8.22 -19.84
CA LYS A 75 -0.98 7.43 -19.52
C LYS A 75 -0.83 5.94 -19.85
N LEU A 76 -0.17 5.61 -20.98
CA LEU A 76 0.15 4.23 -21.35
C LEU A 76 1.01 3.52 -20.29
N ASN A 77 1.88 4.27 -19.61
CA ASN A 77 2.71 3.72 -18.55
C ASN A 77 1.92 3.45 -17.27
N LEU A 78 0.79 4.13 -17.02
CA LEU A 78 -0.03 3.79 -15.85
C LEU A 78 -0.74 2.45 -16.04
N LEU A 79 -1.27 2.20 -17.23
CA LEU A 79 -1.92 0.93 -17.57
C LEU A 79 -0.94 -0.23 -17.43
N THR A 80 0.27 -0.09 -17.97
CA THR A 80 1.29 -1.14 -17.87
C THR A 80 1.70 -1.43 -16.43
N LEU A 81 1.86 -0.41 -15.58
CA LEU A 81 2.17 -0.61 -14.16
C LEU A 81 1.02 -1.26 -13.39
N THR A 82 -0.22 -0.96 -13.76
CA THR A 82 -1.41 -1.59 -13.17
C THR A 82 -1.48 -3.07 -13.56
N LEU A 83 -1.24 -3.40 -14.84
CA LEU A 83 -1.16 -4.78 -15.31
C LEU A 83 0.00 -5.53 -14.64
N LEU A 84 1.15 -4.89 -14.48
CA LEU A 84 2.30 -5.47 -13.81
C LEU A 84 2.03 -5.73 -12.31
N SER A 85 1.34 -4.81 -11.63
CA SER A 85 0.88 -5.05 -10.26
C SER A 85 -0.10 -6.21 -10.19
N GLY A 86 -1.05 -6.29 -11.13
CA GLY A 86 -1.95 -7.45 -11.25
C GLY A 86 -1.20 -8.76 -11.45
N LEU A 87 -0.15 -8.77 -12.27
CA LEU A 87 0.73 -9.93 -12.46
C LEU A 87 1.44 -10.32 -11.15
N PHE A 88 2.00 -9.37 -10.41
CA PHE A 88 2.64 -9.67 -9.12
C PHE A 88 1.66 -10.23 -8.09
N LEU A 89 0.43 -9.71 -8.03
CA LEU A 89 -0.64 -10.26 -7.20
C LEU A 89 -1.03 -11.67 -7.64
N ALA A 90 -1.11 -11.92 -8.95
CA ALA A 90 -1.38 -13.27 -9.46
C ALA A 90 -0.25 -14.25 -9.10
N VAL A 91 1.02 -13.82 -9.19
CA VAL A 91 2.17 -14.64 -8.76
C VAL A 91 2.10 -14.93 -7.26
N ALA A 92 1.79 -13.93 -6.42
CA ALA A 92 1.60 -14.14 -4.99
C ALA A 92 0.50 -15.18 -4.72
N TYR A 93 -0.64 -15.09 -5.42
CA TYR A 93 -1.73 -16.06 -5.34
C TYR A 93 -1.29 -17.47 -5.72
N VAL A 94 -0.52 -17.63 -6.81
CA VAL A 94 0.00 -18.93 -7.23
C VAL A 94 0.94 -19.53 -6.18
N ILE A 95 1.83 -18.74 -5.58
CA ILE A 95 2.72 -19.22 -4.50
C ILE A 95 1.88 -19.72 -3.32
N ILE A 96 0.85 -18.97 -2.91
CA ILE A 96 -0.06 -19.36 -1.82
C ILE A 96 -0.76 -20.68 -2.14
N PHE A 97 -1.30 -20.80 -3.35
CA PHE A 97 -2.02 -21.99 -3.81
C PHE A 97 -1.12 -23.23 -3.84
N LEU A 98 0.09 -23.11 -4.39
CA LEU A 98 1.05 -24.22 -4.49
C LEU A 98 1.52 -24.73 -3.12
N ASN A 99 1.52 -23.87 -2.09
CA ASN A 99 1.94 -24.24 -0.74
C ASN A 99 0.77 -24.66 0.16
N SER A 100 -0.45 -24.81 -0.38
CA SER A 100 -1.64 -25.24 0.39
C SER A 100 -1.88 -24.44 1.69
N LEU A 101 -1.62 -23.12 1.66
CA LEU A 101 -1.67 -22.22 2.82
C LEU A 101 -0.64 -22.50 3.94
N VAL A 102 0.23 -23.51 3.78
CA VAL A 102 1.37 -23.77 4.69
C VAL A 102 2.58 -23.03 4.14
N ILE A 103 2.65 -21.75 4.48
CA ILE A 103 3.66 -20.83 3.93
C ILE A 103 4.82 -20.73 4.93
N ASP A 104 6.05 -20.91 4.46
CA ASP A 104 7.25 -20.70 5.27
C ASP A 104 7.62 -19.20 5.35
N GLY A 105 8.54 -18.84 6.25
CA GLY A 105 8.92 -17.44 6.45
C GLY A 105 9.43 -16.76 5.17
N THR A 106 10.16 -17.49 4.32
CA THR A 106 10.68 -16.95 3.06
C THR A 106 9.55 -16.65 2.08
N ASN A 107 8.61 -17.58 1.90
CA ASN A 107 7.46 -17.33 1.03
C ASN A 107 6.56 -16.22 1.59
N PHE A 108 6.41 -16.09 2.92
CA PHE A 108 5.69 -14.95 3.50
C PHE A 108 6.31 -13.61 3.13
N LEU A 109 7.64 -13.51 3.20
CA LEU A 109 8.36 -12.31 2.80
C LEU A 109 8.10 -11.98 1.33
N ILE A 110 8.20 -12.99 0.44
CA ILE A 110 7.99 -12.82 -0.99
C ILE A 110 6.54 -12.41 -1.28
N ILE A 111 5.56 -13.09 -0.69
CA ILE A 111 4.14 -12.79 -0.85
C ILE A 111 3.86 -11.36 -0.38
N ALA A 112 4.28 -10.99 0.82
CA ALA A 112 4.08 -9.66 1.38
C ALA A 112 4.77 -8.56 0.54
N PHE A 113 5.94 -8.86 -0.01
CA PHE A 113 6.61 -8.00 -0.98
C PHE A 113 5.74 -7.80 -2.23
N LEU A 114 5.32 -8.87 -2.90
CA LEU A 114 4.52 -8.83 -4.13
C LEU A 114 3.15 -8.16 -3.92
N MET A 115 2.54 -8.40 -2.76
CA MET A 115 1.28 -7.76 -2.35
C MET A 115 1.39 -6.24 -2.25
N SER A 116 2.59 -5.70 -2.02
CA SER A 116 2.82 -4.25 -1.96
C SER A 116 2.96 -3.60 -3.33
N SER A 117 2.90 -4.37 -4.43
CA SER A 117 3.00 -3.87 -5.81
C SER A 117 2.00 -2.78 -6.21
N PRO A 118 0.78 -2.66 -5.65
CA PRO A 118 -0.13 -1.56 -5.97
C PRO A 118 0.45 -0.16 -5.64
N ALA A 119 1.49 -0.08 -4.82
CA ALA A 119 2.26 1.14 -4.57
C ALA A 119 2.80 1.77 -5.86
N MET A 120 3.15 0.95 -6.84
CA MET A 120 3.77 1.39 -8.09
C MET A 120 2.82 2.21 -8.98
N PRO A 121 1.64 1.72 -9.40
CA PRO A 121 0.70 2.53 -10.16
C PRO A 121 0.17 3.73 -9.35
N VAL A 122 0.05 3.61 -8.03
CA VAL A 122 -0.39 4.72 -7.17
C VAL A 122 0.66 5.83 -7.09
N ALA A 123 1.93 5.50 -6.92
CA ALA A 123 3.03 6.47 -6.98
C ALA A 123 3.09 7.18 -8.34
N GLN A 124 2.84 6.47 -9.44
CA GLN A 124 2.77 7.07 -10.77
C GLN A 124 1.57 8.02 -10.91
N LEU A 125 0.40 7.68 -10.36
CA LEU A 125 -0.77 8.57 -10.31
C LEU A 125 -0.46 9.85 -9.54
N MET A 126 0.23 9.75 -8.40
CA MET A 126 0.65 10.91 -7.62
C MET A 126 1.60 11.81 -8.41
N LYS A 127 2.56 11.21 -9.15
CA LYS A 127 3.49 11.93 -10.03
C LYS A 127 2.77 12.66 -11.16
N LEU A 128 1.71 12.08 -11.72
CA LEU A 128 0.87 12.75 -12.73
C LEU A 128 0.12 13.95 -12.13
N SER A 129 -0.25 13.90 -10.85
CA SER A 129 -0.96 14.98 -10.15
C SER A 129 -0.07 16.13 -9.69
N SER A 130 1.25 15.97 -9.58
CA SER A 130 2.16 17.03 -9.14
C SER A 130 3.53 16.94 -9.83
N LYS A 131 3.99 18.08 -10.36
CA LYS A 131 5.14 18.17 -11.28
C LYS A 131 6.53 18.02 -10.62
N SER A 132 6.65 17.94 -9.29
CA SER A 132 7.97 17.81 -8.65
C SER A 132 7.92 17.02 -7.35
N TYR A 133 8.48 15.80 -7.38
CA TYR A 133 8.70 14.96 -6.21
C TYR A 133 10.20 14.69 -6.06
N SER A 134 10.78 15.12 -4.94
CA SER A 134 12.15 14.79 -4.55
C SER A 134 12.26 13.32 -4.17
N ILE A 135 13.46 12.73 -4.20
CA ILE A 135 13.69 11.33 -3.77
C ILE A 135 13.15 11.09 -2.34
N LEU A 136 13.33 12.06 -1.44
CA LEU A 136 12.77 12.03 -0.08
C LEU A 136 11.25 11.86 -0.07
N SER A 137 10.52 12.52 -0.96
CA SER A 137 9.07 12.36 -1.05
C SER A 137 8.64 11.00 -1.60
N LYS A 138 9.47 10.38 -2.46
CA LYS A 138 9.21 9.04 -3.02
C LYS A 138 9.34 7.97 -1.94
N VAL A 139 10.43 8.05 -1.16
CA VAL A 139 10.68 7.16 -0.02
C VAL A 139 9.65 7.43 1.07
N GLY A 140 9.36 8.69 1.38
CA GLY A 140 8.37 9.08 2.39
C GLY A 140 6.97 8.54 2.11
N PHE A 141 6.54 8.51 0.84
CA PHE A 141 5.29 7.86 0.45
C PHE A 141 5.32 6.35 0.72
N GLY A 142 6.37 5.66 0.28
CA GLY A 142 6.52 4.22 0.51
C GLY A 142 6.59 3.87 2.01
N THR A 143 7.28 4.69 2.81
CA THR A 143 7.32 4.55 4.26
C THR A 143 5.95 4.76 4.88
N LEU A 144 5.22 5.80 4.47
CA LEU A 144 3.87 6.08 4.98
C LEU A 144 2.92 4.92 4.67
N GLN A 145 2.96 4.39 3.44
CA GLN A 145 2.20 3.21 3.06
C GLN A 145 2.57 1.99 3.90
N ALA A 146 3.87 1.72 4.10
CA ALA A 146 4.32 0.58 4.89
C ALA A 146 3.81 0.69 6.33
N VAL A 147 3.95 1.86 6.96
CA VAL A 147 3.46 2.12 8.32
C VAL A 147 1.96 1.91 8.43
N LEU A 148 1.17 2.48 7.51
CA LEU A 148 -0.28 2.31 7.50
C LEU A 148 -0.68 0.84 7.31
N THR A 149 -0.02 0.14 6.40
CA THR A 149 -0.31 -1.28 6.14
C THR A 149 0.02 -2.15 7.35
N ILE A 150 1.16 -1.93 7.99
CA ILE A 150 1.55 -2.65 9.21
C ILE A 150 0.57 -2.36 10.35
N LEU A 151 0.21 -1.10 10.57
CA LEU A 151 -0.76 -0.72 11.60
C LEU A 151 -2.09 -1.43 11.39
N PHE A 152 -2.55 -1.53 10.14
CA PHE A 152 -3.79 -2.23 9.82
C PHE A 152 -3.69 -3.72 10.06
N VAL A 153 -2.62 -4.35 9.57
CA VAL A 153 -2.36 -5.77 9.84
C VAL A 153 -2.38 -6.02 11.34
N PHE A 154 -1.73 -5.17 12.14
CA PHE A 154 -1.72 -5.30 13.59
C PHE A 154 -3.11 -5.16 14.21
N VAL A 155 -3.84 -4.08 13.91
CA VAL A 155 -5.20 -3.83 14.44
C VAL A 155 -6.14 -4.97 14.07
N PHE A 156 -6.12 -5.43 12.82
CA PHE A 156 -7.00 -6.52 12.40
C PHE A 156 -6.59 -7.88 12.94
N SER A 157 -5.30 -8.14 13.13
CA SER A 157 -4.86 -9.37 13.79
C SER A 157 -5.32 -9.39 15.24
N PHE A 158 -5.25 -8.25 15.94
CA PHE A 158 -5.75 -8.11 17.31
C PHE A 158 -7.27 -8.28 17.40
N GLU A 159 -8.02 -7.61 16.52
CA GLU A 159 -9.49 -7.76 16.42
C GLU A 159 -9.92 -9.20 16.07
N TYR A 160 -9.16 -9.87 15.21
CA TYR A 160 -9.36 -11.27 14.84
C TYR A 160 -9.22 -12.21 16.03
N GLU A 161 -8.18 -12.01 16.84
CA GLU A 161 -7.92 -12.78 18.06
C GLU A 161 -9.00 -12.55 19.12
N LEU A 162 -9.42 -11.29 19.32
CA LEU A 162 -10.46 -10.91 20.28
C LEU A 162 -11.85 -11.48 19.95
N HIS A 163 -12.24 -11.44 18.68
CA HIS A 163 -13.60 -11.76 18.24
C HIS A 163 -13.77 -13.18 17.67
N GLY A 164 -12.77 -14.06 17.83
CA GLY A 164 -12.88 -15.45 17.42
C GLY A 164 -13.25 -15.63 15.95
N GLN A 165 -12.73 -14.78 15.06
CA GLN A 165 -12.85 -14.90 13.60
C GLN A 165 -14.24 -14.59 12.99
N VAL A 166 -15.19 -13.99 13.73
CA VAL A 166 -16.59 -13.89 13.24
C VAL A 166 -16.89 -12.64 12.38
N ASN A 167 -16.12 -11.54 12.48
CA ASN A 167 -16.46 -10.22 11.88
C ASN A 167 -15.41 -9.63 10.92
N LEU A 168 -14.75 -10.49 10.18
CA LEU A 168 -13.56 -10.14 9.42
C LEU A 168 -13.77 -9.32 8.13
N TYR A 169 -14.94 -9.44 7.50
CA TYR A 169 -15.26 -8.76 6.24
C TYR A 169 -15.57 -7.25 6.43
N PHE A 170 -15.93 -6.84 7.65
CA PHE A 170 -16.21 -5.42 7.95
C PHE A 170 -14.98 -4.54 7.78
N GLY A 171 -13.80 -5.05 8.10
CA GLY A 171 -12.55 -4.31 8.02
C GLY A 171 -12.20 -3.79 6.63
N PRO A 172 -11.98 -4.69 5.65
CA PRO A 172 -11.75 -4.32 4.27
C PRO A 172 -12.87 -3.45 3.69
N LEU A 173 -14.14 -3.73 4.05
CA LEU A 173 -15.31 -2.98 3.59
C LEU A 173 -15.29 -1.52 4.08
N ILE A 174 -15.05 -1.30 5.37
CA ILE A 174 -14.95 0.04 5.97
C ILE A 174 -13.84 0.83 5.29
N PHE A 175 -12.70 0.20 5.02
CA PHE A 175 -11.58 0.89 4.37
C PHE A 175 -11.79 1.18 2.89
N LEU A 176 -12.42 0.28 2.16
CA LEU A 176 -12.86 0.54 0.79
C LEU A 176 -13.81 1.73 0.77
N LEU A 177 -14.79 1.76 1.67
CA LEU A 177 -15.75 2.87 1.81
C LEU A 177 -15.05 4.18 2.17
N LEU A 178 -14.16 4.20 3.16
CA LEU A 178 -13.39 5.39 3.53
C LEU A 178 -12.52 5.89 2.37
N SER A 179 -11.91 4.99 1.61
CA SER A 179 -11.09 5.33 0.44
C SER A 179 -11.95 5.95 -0.69
N ILE A 180 -13.13 5.38 -0.95
CA ILE A 180 -14.09 5.89 -1.95
C ILE A 180 -14.66 7.25 -1.53
N ILE A 181 -15.13 7.38 -0.28
CA ILE A 181 -15.67 8.63 0.27
C ILE A 181 -14.62 9.73 0.17
N TYR A 182 -13.39 9.42 0.57
CA TYR A 182 -12.30 10.37 0.49
C TYR A 182 -11.99 10.78 -0.96
N LEU A 183 -11.91 9.82 -1.89
CA LEU A 183 -11.72 10.09 -3.33
C LEU A 183 -12.84 10.98 -3.90
N ALA A 184 -14.08 10.74 -3.49
CA ALA A 184 -15.23 11.57 -3.88
C ALA A 184 -15.12 13.00 -3.35
N VAL A 185 -14.77 13.16 -2.06
CA VAL A 185 -14.58 14.48 -1.42
C VAL A 185 -13.43 15.25 -2.06
N VAL A 186 -12.29 14.60 -2.32
CA VAL A 186 -11.14 15.28 -2.94
C VAL A 186 -11.37 15.64 -4.40
N LYS A 187 -12.10 14.83 -5.16
CA LYS A 187 -12.48 15.18 -6.53
C LYS A 187 -13.42 16.39 -6.60
N SER A 188 -14.19 16.64 -5.53
CA SER A 188 -15.14 17.75 -5.44
C SER A 188 -14.53 19.09 -4.98
N MET A 189 -13.25 19.10 -4.60
CA MET A 189 -12.49 20.29 -4.18
C MET A 189 -11.51 20.74 -5.25
#